data_AF-A0A1Q3JEW0-F1
#
_entry.id   AF-A0A1Q3JEW0-F1
#
_cell.length_a   1.000
_cell.length_b   1.000
_cell.length_c   1.000
_cell.angle_alpha   90.00
_cell.angle_beta   90.00
_cell.angle_gamma   90.00
#
_symmetry.space_group_name_H-M   'P 1'
#
loop_
_entity.id
_entity.type
_entity.pdbx_description
1 polymer ?
#
loop_
_entity_poly.entity_id
_entity_poly.type
_entity_poly.pdbx_seq_one_letter_code
_entity_poly.pdbx_strand_id
1 'polypeptide(L)'
;MTMSQVMTPLLATVLQEGIDQGSFRIRDAHAVAEMIVHLEGSMHSALVSAADVEGGVSGSLGETRVLRRAAQVGIAIDRLLGLPDHTVVFVPPGQEQAQL
;
A
#
# COMPACT_ATOMS: atom_id res chain seq x y z
N MET A 1 19.51 -2.59 10.09
CA MET A 1 18.51 -1.50 9.96
C MET A 1 17.48 -1.97 8.98
N THR A 2 16.24 -2.22 9.41
CA THR A 2 15.18 -2.65 8.49
C THR A 2 14.59 -1.43 7.80
N MET A 3 14.10 -1.56 6.57
CA MET A 3 13.51 -0.45 5.80
C MET A 3 12.36 0.23 6.56
N SER A 4 11.61 -0.54 7.37
CA SER A 4 10.58 -0.02 8.27
C SER A 4 11.12 0.99 9.31
N GLN A 5 12.29 0.75 9.91
CA GLN A 5 12.88 1.68 10.89
C GLN A 5 13.22 3.05 10.29
N VAL A 6 13.40 3.11 8.97
CA VAL A 6 13.67 4.35 8.24
C VAL A 6 12.39 5.00 7.73
N MET A 7 11.48 4.20 7.18
CA MET A 7 10.27 4.71 6.53
C MET A 7 9.19 5.15 7.52
N THR A 8 9.02 4.46 8.64
CA THR A 8 8.01 4.83 9.64
C THR A 8 8.13 6.29 10.10
N PRO A 9 9.30 6.80 10.56
CA PRO A 9 9.40 8.19 11.01
C PRO A 9 9.21 9.21 9.88
N LEU A 10 9.67 8.89 8.67
CA LEU A 10 9.47 9.74 7.50
C LEU A 10 7.98 9.86 7.16
N LEU A 11 7.29 8.72 7.07
CA LEU A 11 5.86 8.68 6.77
C LEU A 11 5.05 9.34 7.88
N ALA A 12 5.40 9.14 9.16
CA ALA A 12 4.76 9.80 10.28
C ALA A 12 4.81 11.34 10.16
N THR A 13 5.93 11.88 9.66
CA THR A 13 6.07 13.33 9.41
C THR A 13 5.07 13.80 8.35
N VAL A 14 4.99 13.10 7.22
CA VAL A 14 4.04 13.43 6.13
C VAL A 14 2.59 13.31 6.60
N LEU A 15 2.26 12.28 7.39
CA LEU A 15 0.93 12.11 7.94
C LEU A 15 0.57 13.21 8.93
N GLN A 16 1.53 13.66 9.76
CA GLN A 16 1.32 14.78 10.68
C GLN A 16 1.02 16.07 9.91
N GLU A 17 1.75 16.36 8.84
CA GLU A 17 1.46 17.51 7.98
C GLU A 17 0.03 17.43 7.40
N GLY A 18 -0.41 16.24 6.98
CA GLY A 18 -1.78 16.05 6.49
C GLY A 18 -2.85 16.18 7.58
N ILE A 19 -2.55 15.84 8.83
CA ILE A 19 -3.44 16.12 9.99
C ILE A 19 -3.53 17.62 10.23
N ASP A 20 -2.39 18.32 10.27
CA ASP A 20 -2.30 19.75 10.54
C ASP A 20 -3.05 20.58 9.49
N GLN A 21 -3.06 20.11 8.24
CA GLN A 21 -3.81 20.70 7.13
C GLN A 21 -5.30 20.33 7.10
N GLY A 22 -5.75 19.40 7.96
CA GLY A 22 -7.12 18.88 7.96
C GLY A 22 -7.43 17.92 6.80
N SER A 23 -6.42 17.50 6.06
CA SER A 23 -6.52 16.56 4.93
C SER A 23 -6.78 15.13 5.39
N PHE A 24 -6.24 14.74 6.56
CA PHE A 24 -6.40 13.40 7.13
C PHE A 24 -7.14 13.41 8.46
N ARG A 25 -7.99 12.41 8.69
CA ARG A 25 -8.75 12.25 9.95
C ARG A 25 -8.12 11.15 10.80
N ILE A 26 -6.87 11.38 11.19
CA ILE A 26 -6.03 10.43 11.93
C ILE A 26 -5.80 10.97 13.35
N ARG A 27 -5.70 10.08 14.34
CA ARG A 27 -5.42 10.45 15.74
C ARG A 27 -3.94 10.34 16.12
N ASP A 28 -3.23 9.40 15.51
CA ASP A 28 -1.83 9.09 15.81
C ASP A 28 -1.09 8.82 14.49
N ALA A 29 -0.32 9.81 14.04
CA ALA A 29 0.43 9.73 12.79
C ALA A 29 1.48 8.61 12.82
N HIS A 30 2.10 8.35 13.96
CA HIS A 30 3.15 7.35 14.08
C HIS A 30 2.57 5.93 14.02
N ALA A 31 1.50 5.67 14.78
CA ALA A 31 0.81 4.38 14.74
C ALA A 31 0.25 4.08 13.35
N VAL A 32 -0.32 5.08 12.66
CA VAL A 32 -0.79 4.90 11.29
C VAL A 32 0.36 4.66 10.31
N ALA A 33 1.49 5.35 10.46
CA ALA A 33 2.67 5.09 9.63
C ALA A 33 3.18 3.65 9.78
N GLU A 34 3.25 3.12 11.01
CA GLU A 34 3.62 1.71 11.24
C GLU A 34 2.69 0.73 10.54
N MET A 35 1.38 0.98 10.63
CA MET A 35 0.38 0.14 9.96
C MET A 35 0.53 0.19 8.43
N ILE A 36 0.73 1.36 7.85
CA ILE A 36 0.93 1.52 6.40
C ILE A 36 2.21 0.79 5.94
N VAL A 37 3.32 0.94 6.66
CA VAL A 37 4.57 0.23 6.38
C VAL A 37 4.39 -1.28 6.45
N HIS A 38 3.60 -1.78 7.40
CA HIS A 38 3.29 -3.21 7.49
C HIS A 38 2.43 -3.70 6.31
N LEU A 39 1.44 -2.90 5.90
CA LEU A 39 0.61 -3.20 4.72
C LEU A 39 1.43 -3.22 3.42
N GLU A 40 2.37 -2.29 3.27
CA GLU A 40 3.31 -2.25 2.14
C GLU A 40 4.21 -3.49 2.11
N GLY A 41 4.80 -3.90 3.24
CA GLY A 41 5.58 -5.13 3.32
C GLY A 41 4.77 -6.40 2.97
N SER A 42 3.48 -6.40 3.33
CA SER A 42 2.57 -7.47 2.92
C SER A 42 2.28 -7.47 1.42
N MET A 43 2.15 -6.29 0.79
CA MET A 43 2.05 -6.16 -0.68
C MET A 43 3.31 -6.64 -1.38
N HIS A 44 4.47 -6.21 -0.90
CA HIS A 44 5.77 -6.61 -1.44
C HIS A 44 5.93 -8.13 -1.41
N SER A 45 5.56 -8.77 -0.28
CA SER A 45 5.59 -10.23 -0.16
C SER A 45 4.65 -10.94 -1.15
N ALA A 46 3.47 -10.37 -1.41
CA ALA A 46 2.53 -10.91 -2.40
C ALA A 46 3.06 -10.79 -3.83
N LEU A 47 3.75 -9.68 -4.16
CA LEU A 47 4.39 -9.46 -5.45
C LEU A 47 5.54 -10.44 -5.68
N VAL A 48 6.43 -10.61 -4.71
CA VAL A 48 7.54 -11.58 -4.78
C VAL A 48 7.00 -12.99 -4.98
N SER A 49 6.01 -13.39 -4.18
CA SER A 49 5.38 -14.71 -4.31
C SER A 49 4.69 -14.93 -5.67
N ALA A 50 4.20 -13.87 -6.32
CA ALA A 50 3.60 -13.97 -7.64
C ALA A 50 4.69 -14.09 -8.74
N ALA A 51 5.77 -13.32 -8.64
CA ALA A 51 6.90 -13.37 -9.57
C ALA A 51 7.60 -14.74 -9.56
N ASP A 52 7.77 -15.36 -8.39
CA ASP A 52 8.34 -16.71 -8.26
C ASP A 52 7.50 -17.78 -8.99
N VAL A 53 6.21 -17.52 -9.22
CA VAL A 53 5.27 -18.44 -9.89
C VAL A 53 5.26 -18.28 -11.42
N GLU A 54 5.71 -17.14 -11.96
CA GLU A 54 5.74 -16.87 -13.41
C GLU A 54 6.76 -17.72 -14.19
N GLY A 55 7.59 -18.52 -13.50
CA GLY A 55 8.36 -19.62 -14.11
C GLY A 55 7.52 -20.82 -14.58
N GLY A 56 6.20 -20.80 -14.42
CA GLY A 56 5.27 -21.83 -14.87
C GLY A 56 3.91 -21.26 -15.31
N VAL A 57 3.05 -22.12 -15.88
CA VAL A 57 1.76 -21.86 -16.60
C VAL A 57 0.68 -21.07 -15.80
N SER A 58 1.01 -20.45 -14.66
CA SER A 58 0.09 -19.85 -13.68
C SER A 58 0.15 -18.31 -13.58
N GLY A 59 0.78 -17.60 -14.53
CA GLY A 59 0.99 -16.14 -14.47
C GLY A 59 -0.30 -15.32 -14.26
N SER A 60 -1.40 -15.64 -14.95
CA SER A 60 -2.66 -14.88 -14.85
C SER A 60 -3.37 -15.01 -13.50
N LEU A 61 -3.22 -16.15 -12.82
CA LEU A 61 -3.78 -16.36 -11.48
C LEU A 61 -2.94 -15.64 -10.40
N GLY A 62 -1.63 -15.53 -10.60
CA GLY A 62 -0.75 -14.72 -9.77
C GLY A 62 -1.12 -13.24 -9.85
N GLU A 63 -1.25 -12.73 -11.07
CA GLU A 63 -1.64 -11.35 -11.38
C GLU A 63 -2.99 -10.97 -10.74
N THR A 64 -4.02 -11.81 -10.89
CA THR A 64 -5.36 -11.55 -10.31
C THR A 64 -5.32 -11.47 -8.78
N ARG A 65 -4.50 -12.28 -8.12
CA ARG A 65 -4.36 -12.26 -6.65
C ARG A 65 -3.64 -11.01 -6.17
N VAL A 66 -2.59 -10.59 -6.88
CA VAL A 66 -1.87 -9.34 -6.60
C VAL A 66 -2.79 -8.14 -6.76
N LEU A 67 -3.55 -8.06 -7.85
CA LEU A 67 -4.50 -6.97 -8.09
C LEU A 67 -5.59 -6.89 -7.01
N ARG A 68 -6.12 -8.04 -6.59
CA ARG A 68 -7.09 -8.08 -5.48
C ARG A 68 -6.47 -7.59 -4.17
N ARG A 69 -5.24 -8.00 -3.88
CA ARG A 69 -4.53 -7.58 -2.68
C ARG A 69 -4.23 -6.08 -2.71
N ALA A 70 -3.82 -5.56 -3.87
CA ALA A 70 -3.60 -4.13 -4.11
C ALA A 70 -4.86 -3.31 -3.81
N ALA A 71 -6.02 -3.73 -4.33
CA ALA A 71 -7.30 -3.07 -4.06
C ALA A 71 -7.66 -3.10 -2.56
N GLN A 72 -7.46 -4.23 -1.87
CA GLN A 72 -7.72 -4.35 -0.44
C GLN A 72 -6.81 -3.44 0.40
N VAL A 73 -5.53 -3.34 0.04
CA VAL A 73 -4.57 -2.49 0.73
C VAL A 73 -4.88 -1.00 0.49
N GLY A 74 -5.27 -0.62 -0.72
CA GLY A 74 -5.76 0.73 -1.01
C GLY A 74 -6.93 1.14 -0.11
N ILE A 75 -7.97 0.30 -0.04
CA ILE A 75 -9.13 0.52 0.85
C ILE A 75 -8.71 0.60 2.32
N ALA A 76 -7.78 -0.26 2.76
CA ALA A 76 -7.30 -0.23 4.13
C ALA A 76 -6.58 1.10 4.45
N ILE A 77 -5.75 1.59 3.53
CA ILE A 77 -5.06 2.88 3.68
C ILE A 77 -6.07 4.03 3.67
N ASP A 78 -7.03 4.05 2.74
CA ASP A 78 -8.08 5.08 2.72
C ASP A 78 -8.78 5.22 4.08
N ARG A 79 -9.17 4.08 4.66
CA ARG A 79 -9.84 4.04 5.96
C ARG A 79 -8.93 4.44 7.12
N LEU A 80 -7.65 4.06 7.08
CA LEU A 80 -6.66 4.49 8.07
C LEU A 80 -6.48 6.01 8.04
N LEU A 81 -6.49 6.61 6.85
CA LEU A 81 -6.32 8.05 6.64
C LEU A 81 -7.63 8.84 6.83
N GLY A 82 -8.78 8.16 6.90
CA GLY A 82 -10.11 8.77 6.96
C GLY A 82 -10.55 9.40 5.64
N LEU A 83 -10.03 8.88 4.53
CA LEU A 83 -10.36 9.26 3.16
C LEU A 83 -11.55 8.42 2.64
N PRO A 84 -12.25 8.88 1.59
CA PRO A 84 -13.19 8.05 0.86
C PRO A 84 -12.49 6.80 0.29
N ASP A 85 -13.21 5.67 0.27
CA ASP A 85 -12.74 4.44 -0.38
C ASP A 85 -12.39 4.74 -1.86
N HIS A 86 -11.32 4.12 -2.35
CA HIS A 86 -10.74 4.28 -3.69
C HIS A 86 -9.98 5.60 -3.93
N THR A 87 -9.59 6.32 -2.88
CA THR A 87 -8.70 7.49 -3.03
C THR A 87 -7.27 7.04 -3.30
N VAL A 88 -6.81 6.01 -2.59
CA VAL A 88 -5.50 5.39 -2.78
C VAL A 88 -5.64 4.22 -3.75
N VAL A 89 -4.99 4.36 -4.92
CA VAL A 89 -4.92 3.32 -5.95
C VAL A 89 -3.49 2.80 -6.03
N PHE A 90 -3.32 1.51 -5.74
CA PHE A 90 -2.03 0.84 -5.92
C PHE A 90 -2.00 0.18 -7.30
N VAL A 91 -1.13 0.67 -8.18
CA VAL A 91 -0.91 0.10 -9.51
C VAL A 91 0.36 -0.75 -9.47
N PRO A 92 0.28 -2.07 -9.67
CA PRO A 92 1.47 -2.90 -9.75
C PRO A 92 2.37 -2.46 -10.92
N PRO A 93 3.71 -2.54 -10.76
CA PRO A 93 4.64 -2.22 -11.84
C PRO A 93 4.36 -3.10 -13.07
N GLY A 94 4.33 -2.48 -14.25
CA GLY A 94 3.99 -3.14 -15.52
C GLY A 94 2.51 -3.06 -15.93
N GLN A 95 1.62 -2.52 -15.09
CA GLN A 95 0.19 -2.30 -15.42
C GLN A 95 -0.18 -0.83 -15.63
N GLU A 96 0.83 0.03 -15.76
CA GLU A 96 0.70 1.49 -15.77
C GLU A 96 -0.04 2.02 -17.01
N GLN A 97 -0.25 1.18 -18.03
CA GLN A 97 -0.88 1.54 -19.32
C GLN A 97 -2.39 1.28 -19.38
N ALA A 98 -2.99 0.63 -18.38
CA ALA A 98 -4.39 0.19 -18.45
C ALA A 98 -5.44 1.25 -18.07
N GLN A 99 -5.05 2.52 -17.87
CA GLN A 99 -5.94 3.59 -17.39
C GLN A 99 -6.01 4.84 -18.31
N LEU A 100 -5.68 4.69 -19.61
CA LEU A 100 -5.93 5.71 -20.64
C LEU A 100 -7.15 5.33 -21.50
#